data_AF-A0A2V6L6M8-F1
#
_entry.id   AF-A0A2V6L6M8-F1
#
_cell.length_a   1.000
_cell.length_b   1.000
_cell.length_c   1.000
_cell.angle_alpha   90.00
_cell.angle_beta   90.00
_cell.angle_gamma   90.00
#
_symmetry.space_group_name_H-M   'P 1'
#
loop_
_entity.id
_entity.type
_entity.pdbx_description
1 polymer ?
#
loop_
_entity_poly.entity_id
_entity_poly.type
_entity_poly.pdbx_seq_one_letter_code
_entity_poly.pdbx_strand_id
1 'polypeptide(L)' 'MLAQTVLAGFIFVGSICFAAATSPSPTPAGATDEKLFKGMQWRQIGPFRGGRALTIEGVPGEPDAYFF' A
#
# COMPACT_ATOMS: atom_id res chain seq x y z
N MET A 1 -15.93 -8.26 49.52
CA MET A 1 -14.91 -7.18 49.52
C MET A 1 -13.67 -7.54 48.68
N LEU A 2 -13.15 -8.79 48.73
CA LEU A 2 -11.99 -9.22 47.92
C LEU A 2 -12.23 -9.29 46.38
N ALA A 3 -13.46 -9.59 45.93
CA ALA A 3 -13.77 -9.70 44.50
C ALA A 3 -13.85 -8.33 43.79
N GLN A 4 -14.12 -7.26 44.54
CA GLN A 4 -14.35 -5.91 44.00
C GLN A 4 -13.02 -5.18 43.73
N THR A 5 -11.96 -5.52 44.46
CA THR A 5 -10.59 -5.02 44.24
C THR A 5 -9.92 -5.69 43.04
N VAL A 6 -10.19 -6.98 42.77
CA VAL A 6 -9.66 -7.68 41.59
C VAL A 6 -10.29 -7.16 40.29
N LEU A 7 -11.61 -6.90 40.29
CA LEU A 7 -12.32 -6.35 39.14
C LEU A 7 -11.86 -4.92 38.80
N ALA A 8 -11.62 -4.08 39.81
CA ALA A 8 -11.08 -2.73 39.63
C ALA A 8 -9.64 -2.72 39.09
N GLY A 9 -8.81 -3.69 39.51
CA GLY A 9 -7.45 -3.87 38.97
C GLY A 9 -7.44 -4.25 37.49
N PHE A 10 -8.40 -5.06 37.04
CA PHE A 10 -8.56 -5.43 35.62
C PHE A 10 -8.96 -4.23 34.74
N ILE A 11 -9.82 -3.34 35.24
CA ILE A 11 -10.25 -2.12 34.53
C ILE A 11 -9.08 -1.13 34.40
N PHE A 12 -8.22 -1.03 35.43
CA PHE A 12 -7.08 -0.12 35.42
C PHE A 12 -5.96 -0.56 34.47
N VAL A 13 -5.67 -1.86 34.38
CA VAL A 13 -4.65 -2.42 33.46
C VAL A 13 -5.10 -2.35 31.99
N GLY A 14 -6.39 -2.58 31.72
CA GLY A 14 -6.94 -2.46 30.36
C GLY A 14 -6.87 -1.04 29.78
N SER A 15 -6.90 -0.02 30.65
CA SER A 15 -6.90 1.39 30.22
C SER A 15 -5.54 1.92 29.76
N ILE A 16 -4.43 1.26 30.13
CA ILE A 16 -3.07 1.67 29.78
C ILE A 16 -2.71 1.26 28.33
N CYS A 17 -3.39 0.27 27.76
CA CYS A 17 -3.11 -0.22 26.40
C CYS A 17 -3.83 0.55 25.28
N PHE A 18 -4.77 1.44 25.57
CA PHE A 18 -5.58 2.07 24.51
C PHE A 18 -5.07 3.43 24.02
N ALA A 19 -3.99 3.97 24.60
CA ALA A 19 -3.40 5.24 24.18
C ALA A 19 -2.19 5.04 23.26
N ALA A 20 -2.35 4.24 22.20
CA ALA A 20 -1.45 4.34 21.05
C ALA A 20 -1.78 5.66 20.33
N ALA A 21 -1.18 6.76 20.79
CA ALA A 21 -1.25 8.04 20.11
C ALA A 21 -0.72 7.82 18.68
N THR A 22 -1.58 8.00 17.69
CA THR A 22 -1.18 8.04 16.28
C THR A 22 -0.31 9.28 16.10
N SER A 23 1.01 9.12 16.18
CA SER A 23 1.94 10.19 15.78
C SER A 23 1.60 10.58 14.35
N PRO A 24 1.24 11.85 14.07
CA PRO A 24 1.05 12.27 12.70
C PRO A 24 2.38 12.05 11.96
N SER A 25 2.38 11.15 10.98
CA SER A 25 3.52 10.99 10.10
C SER A 25 3.81 12.34 9.45
N PRO A 26 5.05 12.83 9.45
CA PRO A 26 5.37 14.09 8.83
C PRO A 26 4.95 14.02 7.36
N THR A 27 3.96 14.85 6.98
CA THR A 27 3.60 15.03 5.58
C THR A 27 4.85 15.43 4.83
N PRO A 28 5.27 14.69 3.79
CA PRO A 28 6.44 15.04 3.01
C PRO A 28 6.32 16.49 2.54
N ALA A 29 7.27 17.34 2.92
CA ALA A 29 7.35 18.70 2.42
C ALA A 29 7.54 18.62 0.90
N GLY A 30 6.59 19.18 0.14
CA GLY A 30 6.54 19.05 -1.32
C GLY A 30 5.50 18.08 -1.88
N ALA A 31 4.55 17.61 -1.06
CA ALA A 31 3.39 16.88 -1.57
C ALA A 31 2.66 17.69 -2.66
N THR A 32 2.68 17.19 -3.89
CA THR A 32 2.01 17.81 -5.03
C THR A 32 0.52 17.45 -4.98
N ASP A 33 -0.37 18.43 -5.16
CA ASP A 33 -1.81 18.18 -5.18
C ASP A 33 -2.16 17.29 -6.38
N GLU A 34 -2.65 16.08 -6.11
CA GLU A 34 -3.03 15.09 -7.11
C GLU A 34 -4.14 15.60 -8.03
N LYS A 35 -4.92 16.60 -7.60
CA LYS A 35 -5.92 17.29 -8.45
C LYS A 35 -5.30 17.88 -9.72
N LEU A 36 -4.03 18.28 -9.68
CA LEU A 36 -3.32 18.83 -10.84
C LEU A 36 -3.19 17.82 -11.99
N PHE A 37 -3.20 16.52 -11.69
CA PHE A 37 -3.02 15.45 -12.67
C PHE A 37 -4.34 14.78 -13.09
N LYS A 38 -5.50 15.18 -12.56
CA LYS A 38 -6.81 14.54 -12.84
C LYS A 38 -7.20 14.49 -14.31
N GLY A 39 -6.72 15.44 -15.11
CA GLY A 39 -6.95 15.49 -16.56
C GLY A 39 -5.87 14.80 -17.39
N MET A 40 -4.79 14.34 -16.76
CA MET A 40 -3.68 13.71 -17.46
C MET A 40 -4.11 12.32 -17.95
N GLN A 41 -3.94 12.09 -19.25
CA GLN A 41 -4.20 10.81 -19.87
C GLN A 41 -2.88 10.24 -20.37
N TRP A 42 -2.61 8.99 -20.02
CA TRP A 42 -1.50 8.28 -20.64
C TRP A 42 -1.80 8.05 -22.11
N ARG A 43 -0.83 8.35 -22.98
CA ARG A 43 -0.90 7.99 -24.39
C ARG A 43 0.45 7.52 -24.87
N GLN A 44 0.44 6.58 -25.79
CA GLN A 44 1.65 6.14 -26.47
C GLN A 44 2.06 7.18 -27.52
N ILE A 45 3.36 7.49 -27.59
CA ILE A 45 3.88 8.61 -28.40
C ILE A 45 4.22 8.17 -29.84
N GLY A 46 4.48 6.89 -30.09
CA GLY A 46 4.96 6.46 -31.39
C GLY A 46 4.91 4.95 -31.59
N PRO A 47 5.28 4.46 -32.79
CA PRO A 47 5.02 3.09 -33.21
C PRO A 47 5.55 2.11 -32.17
N PHE A 48 4.81 1.04 -31.93
CA PHE A 48 5.29 -0.09 -31.14
C PHE A 48 6.55 -0.63 -31.81
N ARG A 49 7.71 -0.14 -31.37
CA ARG A 49 9.00 -0.63 -31.82
C ARG A 49 9.20 -1.94 -31.08
N GLY A 50 8.86 -3.05 -31.75
CA GLY A 50 9.53 -4.31 -31.47
C GLY A 50 11.02 -4.10 -31.74
N GLY A 51 11.77 -3.84 -30.68
CA GLY A 51 13.23 -3.81 -30.73
C GLY A 51 13.79 -5.22 -30.76
N ARG A 52 15.05 -5.38 -30.32
CA ARG A 52 15.57 -6.72 -30.05
C ARG A 52 15.05 -7.21 -28.70
N ALA A 53 14.27 -8.29 -28.69
CA ALA A 53 14.05 -9.10 -27.50
C ALA A 53 15.20 -10.13 -27.41
N LEU A 54 15.90 -10.16 -26.29
CA LEU A 54 17.04 -11.08 -26.08
C LEU A 54 16.56 -12.49 -25.67
N THR A 55 15.45 -12.57 -24.96
CA THR A 55 14.83 -13.81 -24.48
C THR A 55 13.32 -13.64 -24.46
N ILE A 56 12.61 -14.77 -24.48
CA ILE A 56 11.15 -14.86 -24.34
C ILE A 56 10.89 -15.99 -23.34
N GLU A 57 9.93 -15.81 -22.45
CA GLU A 57 9.49 -16.85 -21.51
C GLU A 57 7.99 -17.15 -21.72
N GLY A 58 7.62 -18.43 -21.68
CA GLY A 58 6.22 -18.86 -21.76
C GLY A 58 5.78 -19.56 -20.49
N VAL A 59 4.47 -19.76 -20.33
CA VAL A 59 3.88 -20.41 -19.14
C VAL A 59 3.56 -21.87 -19.45
N PRO A 60 4.07 -22.84 -18.66
CA PRO A 60 3.73 -24.25 -18.85
C PRO A 60 2.22 -24.50 -18.75
N GLY A 61 1.63 -25.13 -19.77
CA GLY A 61 0.19 -25.40 -19.84
C GLY A 61 -0.63 -24.34 -20.60
N GLU A 62 -0.02 -23.22 -20.99
CA GLU A 62 -0.65 -22.14 -21.75
C GLU A 62 0.10 -21.92 -23.07
N PRO A 63 -0.22 -22.69 -24.13
CA PRO A 63 0.58 -22.77 -25.36
C PRO A 63 0.60 -21.47 -26.17
N ASP A 64 -0.30 -20.54 -25.88
CA ASP A 64 -0.42 -19.26 -26.60
C ASP A 64 0.05 -18.06 -25.74
N ALA A 65 0.64 -18.29 -24.57
CA ALA A 65 1.07 -17.25 -23.63
C ALA A 65 2.60 -17.10 -23.57
N TYR A 66 3.09 -15.92 -23.95
CA TYR A 66 4.51 -15.59 -24.01
C TYR A 66 4.79 -14.15 -23.57
N PHE A 67 5.93 -13.93 -22.92
CA PHE A 67 6.40 -12.64 -22.44
C PHE A 67 7.79 -12.32 -23.02
N PHE A 68 8.01 -11.06 -23.35
CA PHE A 68 9.27 -10.53 -23.90
C PHE A 68 10.07 -9.78 -22.82
#